data_AF-A0AAU7V6M8-F1
#
_entry.id   AF-A0AAU7V6M8-F1
#
_cell.length_a   1.000
_cell.length_b   1.000
_cell.length_c   1.000
_cell.angle_alpha   90.00
_cell.angle_beta   90.00
_cell.angle_gamma   90.00
#
_symmetry.space_group_name_H-M   'P 1'
#
loop_
_entity.id
_entity.type
_entity.pdbx_description
1 polymer ?
#
loop_
_entity_poly.entity_id
_entity_poly.type
_entity_poly.pdbx_seq_one_letter_code
_entity_poly.pdbx_strand_id
1 'polypeptide(L)'
;MKRSIITAAVGLFLSGAIVTPALAADSESTASGAIQPRATYECDSAIGKLLQSGRSTAAPAYAGSVDCWLDYDVQNYNHGTFMLQYYGLIKGEGFHELDADGYYGAATQSAIIKVQHAHAGLAVDGVYGKLTGSVMWWGDYYDSISQWK
;
A
#
# COMPACT_ATOMS: atom_id res chain seq x y z
N MET A 1 -68.18 22.84 -39.20
CA MET A 1 -69.33 22.90 -38.26
C MET A 1 -68.83 22.67 -36.85
N LYS A 2 -69.51 23.30 -35.88
CA LYS A 2 -69.27 23.35 -34.41
C LYS A 2 -68.18 24.31 -33.91
N ARG A 3 -68.70 25.48 -33.47
CA ARG A 3 -68.12 26.43 -32.52
C ARG A 3 -68.08 25.81 -31.12
N SER A 4 -67.12 26.22 -30.28
CA SER A 4 -67.38 26.61 -28.90
C SER A 4 -66.21 27.37 -28.27
N ILE A 5 -66.60 28.42 -27.55
CA ILE A 5 -65.85 29.43 -26.81
C ILE A 5 -65.45 28.87 -25.43
N ILE A 6 -64.43 29.44 -24.75
CA ILE A 6 -64.43 29.82 -23.30
C ILE A 6 -63.00 30.15 -22.80
N THR A 7 -62.84 31.44 -22.45
CA THR A 7 -62.23 31.99 -21.23
C THR A 7 -60.71 32.13 -21.08
N ALA A 8 -60.34 33.41 -20.88
CA ALA A 8 -59.05 33.91 -20.43
C ALA A 8 -58.81 33.63 -18.94
N ALA A 9 -57.56 33.35 -18.57
CA ALA A 9 -57.05 33.54 -17.23
C ALA A 9 -55.63 34.11 -17.32
N VAL A 10 -55.51 35.38 -16.96
CA VAL A 10 -54.24 36.08 -16.72
C VAL A 10 -53.69 35.55 -15.39
N GLY A 11 -52.57 34.85 -15.45
CA GLY A 11 -51.83 34.37 -14.29
C GLY A 11 -50.43 34.96 -14.28
N LEU A 12 -50.27 36.07 -13.55
CA LEU A 12 -48.99 36.68 -13.23
C LEU A 12 -48.26 35.77 -12.22
N PHE A 13 -47.17 35.12 -12.63
CA PHE A 13 -46.25 34.48 -11.70
C PHE A 13 -44.87 35.12 -11.85
N LEU A 14 -44.49 35.90 -10.84
CA LEU A 14 -43.11 36.22 -10.51
C LEU A 14 -42.37 34.93 -10.14
N SER A 15 -41.23 34.69 -10.78
CA SER A 15 -40.06 33.90 -10.32
C SER A 15 -39.19 33.64 -11.56
N GLY A 16 -37.87 33.67 -11.57
CA GLY A 16 -36.87 33.72 -10.52
C GLY A 16 -35.49 33.84 -11.22
N ALA A 17 -34.48 34.07 -10.41
CA ALA A 17 -33.13 34.48 -10.80
C ALA A 17 -32.35 33.49 -11.68
N ILE A 18 -31.60 34.09 -12.62
CA ILE A 18 -30.21 33.82 -13.04
C ILE A 18 -29.78 32.35 -13.18
N VAL A 19 -29.56 31.94 -14.42
CA VAL A 19 -28.82 30.73 -14.79
C VAL A 19 -27.32 31.01 -14.66
N THR A 20 -26.64 30.38 -13.70
CA THR A 20 -25.19 30.18 -13.77
C THR A 20 -24.92 28.76 -14.25
N PRO A 21 -24.03 28.57 -15.25
CA PRO A 21 -23.56 27.23 -15.57
C PRO A 21 -22.63 26.77 -14.46
N ALA A 22 -22.97 25.66 -13.80
CA ALA A 22 -22.03 24.92 -12.97
C ALA A 22 -20.92 24.38 -13.88
N LEU A 23 -19.70 24.89 -13.71
CA LEU A 23 -18.50 24.29 -14.26
C LEU A 23 -18.37 22.88 -13.68
N ALA A 24 -18.58 21.88 -14.53
CA ALA A 24 -18.06 20.54 -14.34
C ALA A 24 -16.59 20.51 -14.81
N ALA A 25 -15.81 19.58 -14.24
CA ALA A 25 -14.36 19.38 -14.34
C ALA A 25 -13.60 20.18 -13.29
N ASP A 26 -13.21 19.53 -12.20
CA ASP A 26 -12.00 18.71 -12.18
C ASP A 26 -12.17 17.42 -11.34
N SER A 27 -12.09 16.28 -12.01
CA SER A 27 -11.80 15.01 -11.36
C SER A 27 -10.32 15.02 -10.93
N GLU A 28 -10.05 15.37 -9.68
CA GLU A 28 -8.78 15.01 -9.05
C GLU A 28 -8.64 13.48 -9.10
N SER A 29 -7.77 13.03 -9.99
CA SER A 29 -7.24 11.68 -10.00
C SER A 29 -6.51 11.46 -8.68
N THR A 30 -7.25 11.04 -7.66
CA THR A 30 -6.68 10.51 -6.42
C THR A 30 -6.09 9.13 -6.69
N ALA A 31 -4.97 9.10 -7.40
CA ALA A 31 -4.00 8.01 -7.25
C ALA A 31 -3.24 8.24 -5.93
N SER A 32 -3.98 8.20 -4.81
CA SER A 32 -3.42 8.39 -3.47
C SER A 32 -2.96 7.05 -2.94
N GLY A 33 -1.82 6.57 -3.45
CA GLY A 33 -0.97 5.69 -2.66
C GLY A 33 -0.40 6.52 -1.51
N ALA A 34 -0.44 6.00 -0.28
CA ALA A 34 0.08 6.73 0.87
C ALA A 34 1.60 6.85 0.73
N ILE A 35 2.09 8.04 0.38
CA ILE A 35 3.51 8.38 0.50
C ILE A 35 3.78 8.51 2.00
N GLN A 36 4.19 7.43 2.66
CA GLN A 36 4.83 7.61 3.96
C GLN A 36 6.21 8.21 3.71
N PRO A 37 6.64 9.20 4.50
CA PRO A 37 8.02 9.63 4.47
C PRO A 37 8.91 8.42 4.75
N ARG A 38 10.02 8.29 4.00
CA ARG A 38 11.03 7.25 4.26
C ARG A 38 11.42 7.33 5.74
N ALA A 39 11.45 6.17 6.41
CA ALA A 39 11.89 6.10 7.80
C ALA A 39 13.31 6.67 7.94
N THR A 40 13.65 7.15 9.13
CA THR A 40 14.96 7.78 9.39
C THR A 40 16.10 6.77 9.38
N TYR A 41 15.84 5.55 9.86
CA TYR A 41 16.86 4.53 10.09
C TYR A 41 16.66 3.32 9.19
N GLU A 42 17.78 2.76 8.73
CA GLU A 42 17.82 1.48 8.03
C GLU A 42 17.55 0.35 9.03
N CYS A 43 16.77 -0.66 8.64
CA CYS A 43 16.61 -1.85 9.46
C CYS A 43 17.95 -2.58 9.52
N ASP A 44 18.46 -2.92 10.70
CA ASP A 44 19.74 -3.62 10.88
C ASP A 44 19.59 -4.98 11.57
N SER A 45 18.37 -5.27 12.03
CA SER A 45 18.04 -6.42 12.87
C SER A 45 16.61 -6.88 12.56
N ALA A 46 16.05 -7.74 13.41
CA ALA A 46 14.66 -8.16 13.32
C ALA A 46 14.05 -8.33 14.71
N ILE A 47 12.72 -8.15 14.79
CA ILE A 47 11.93 -8.39 16.00
C ILE A 47 10.78 -9.35 15.73
N GLY A 48 10.29 -9.98 16.80
CA GLY A 48 9.03 -10.72 16.76
C GLY A 48 7.86 -9.77 16.47
N LYS A 49 7.16 -10.00 15.36
CA LYS A 49 5.95 -9.26 14.99
C LYS A 49 4.75 -10.20 14.97
N LEU A 50 3.74 -9.88 15.78
CA LEU A 50 2.54 -10.69 15.91
C LEU A 50 1.75 -10.68 14.60
N LEU A 51 1.36 -11.87 14.16
CA LEU A 51 0.53 -12.11 13.00
C LEU A 51 -0.94 -12.26 13.41
N GLN A 52 -1.85 -12.08 12.46
CA GLN A 52 -3.29 -12.29 12.70
C GLN A 52 -3.61 -13.74 13.11
N SER A 53 -2.77 -14.70 12.71
CA SER A 53 -2.83 -16.10 13.17
C SER A 53 -2.53 -16.29 14.67
N GLY A 54 -2.08 -15.25 15.37
CA GLY A 54 -1.64 -15.32 16.76
C GLY A 54 -0.21 -15.84 16.93
N ARG A 55 0.46 -16.20 15.83
CA ARG A 55 1.89 -16.55 15.79
C ARG A 55 2.75 -15.31 15.57
N SER A 56 4.06 -15.46 15.61
CA SER A 56 5.00 -14.36 15.36
C SER A 56 5.91 -14.68 14.19
N THR A 57 6.14 -13.68 13.33
CA THR A 57 7.20 -13.69 12.33
C THR A 57 8.41 -12.89 12.82
N ALA A 58 9.55 -13.01 12.14
CA ALA A 58 10.71 -12.15 12.36
C ALA A 58 10.71 -11.01 11.33
N ALA A 59 10.22 -9.84 11.72
CA ALA A 59 10.14 -8.67 10.86
C ALA A 59 11.41 -7.82 10.97
N PRO A 60 11.97 -7.31 9.85
CA PRO A 60 13.08 -6.37 9.87
C PRO A 60 12.78 -5.17 10.77
N ALA A 61 13.80 -4.76 11.53
CA ALA A 61 13.66 -3.74 12.55
C ALA A 61 14.95 -2.95 12.76
N TYR A 62 14.80 -1.79 13.38
CA TYR A 62 15.86 -0.98 13.94
C TYR A 62 15.49 -0.59 15.36
N ALA A 63 16.41 -0.79 16.31
CA ALA A 63 16.23 -0.41 17.72
C ALA A 63 14.87 -0.82 18.33
N GLY A 64 14.39 -2.03 18.00
CA GLY A 64 13.12 -2.57 18.51
C GLY A 64 11.86 -2.09 17.78
N SER A 65 11.99 -1.35 16.68
CA SER A 65 10.88 -0.83 15.87
C SER A 65 10.93 -1.34 14.44
N VAL A 66 9.77 -1.67 13.86
CA VAL A 66 9.62 -1.96 12.42
C VAL A 66 9.49 -0.69 11.56
N ASP A 67 9.57 0.49 12.18
CA ASP A 67 9.57 1.78 11.48
C ASP A 67 10.99 2.12 10.99
N CYS A 68 11.44 1.37 10.00
CA CYS A 68 12.75 1.47 9.36
C CYS A 68 12.62 1.14 7.87
N TRP A 69 13.69 1.29 7.11
CA TRP A 69 13.71 0.98 5.67
C TRP A 69 14.82 -0.01 5.30
N LEU A 70 14.64 -0.71 4.18
CA LEU A 70 15.65 -1.47 3.46
C LEU A 70 15.52 -1.17 1.97
N ASP A 71 16.64 -0.97 1.28
CA ASP A 71 16.72 -0.67 -0.15
C ASP A 71 18.00 -1.29 -0.70
N TYR A 72 18.28 -1.10 -1.99
CA TYR A 72 19.40 -1.69 -2.70
C TYR A 72 20.75 -1.45 -1.99
N ASP A 73 21.29 -2.53 -1.40
CA ASP A 73 22.63 -2.60 -0.84
C ASP A 73 23.17 -4.02 -1.05
N VAL A 74 24.21 -4.12 -1.88
CA VAL A 74 24.94 -5.37 -2.18
C VAL A 74 26.35 -5.37 -1.62
N GLN A 75 26.73 -4.32 -0.89
CA GLN A 75 28.06 -4.18 -0.31
C GLN A 75 28.08 -4.68 1.13
N ASN A 76 27.00 -4.46 1.87
CA ASN A 76 26.92 -4.81 3.27
C ASN A 76 25.89 -5.92 3.49
N TYR A 77 26.32 -6.97 4.19
CA TYR A 77 25.36 -7.94 4.72
C TYR A 77 24.48 -7.25 5.77
N ASN A 78 23.17 -7.36 5.62
CA ASN A 78 22.19 -6.80 6.53
C ASN A 78 21.27 -7.91 7.06
N HIS A 79 21.25 -8.09 8.38
CA HIS A 79 20.45 -9.13 9.02
C HIS A 79 18.93 -8.88 8.89
N GLY A 80 18.51 -7.62 8.85
CA GLY A 80 17.13 -7.25 8.51
C GLY A 80 16.77 -7.69 7.10
N THR A 81 17.65 -7.48 6.12
CA THR A 81 17.46 -7.97 4.73
C THR A 81 17.32 -9.49 4.68
N PHE A 82 18.17 -10.23 5.39
CA PHE A 82 18.06 -11.69 5.46
C PHE A 82 16.69 -12.13 5.97
N MET A 83 16.19 -11.47 7.02
CA MET A 83 14.89 -11.78 7.61
C MET A 83 13.72 -11.42 6.70
N LEU A 84 13.83 -10.30 5.97
CA LEU A 84 12.88 -9.92 4.91
C LEU A 84 12.80 -10.99 3.82
N GLN A 85 13.97 -11.41 3.30
CA GLN A 85 14.06 -12.41 2.24
C GLN A 85 13.45 -13.73 2.72
N TYR A 86 13.85 -14.21 3.90
CA TYR A 86 13.40 -15.52 4.39
C TYR A 86 11.93 -15.53 4.81
N TYR A 87 11.53 -14.74 5.81
CA TYR A 87 10.19 -14.82 6.38
C TYR A 87 9.13 -14.06 5.58
N GLY A 88 9.51 -12.93 4.97
CA GLY A 88 8.61 -12.12 4.15
C GLY A 88 8.48 -12.68 2.75
N LEU A 89 9.57 -12.66 1.97
CA LEU A 89 9.52 -12.92 0.53
C LEU A 89 9.41 -14.41 0.20
N ILE A 90 10.28 -15.26 0.76
CA ILE A 90 10.32 -16.70 0.42
C ILE A 90 9.13 -17.43 1.07
N LYS A 91 8.97 -17.29 2.39
CA LYS A 91 7.92 -18.03 3.12
C LYS A 91 6.54 -17.39 3.03
N GLY A 92 6.46 -16.05 3.05
CA GLY A 92 5.19 -15.33 3.07
C GLY A 92 4.61 -15.12 1.67
N GLU A 93 5.34 -14.41 0.82
CA GLU A 93 4.90 -14.03 -0.53
C GLU A 93 5.16 -15.10 -1.61
N GLY A 94 5.92 -16.16 -1.29
CA GLY A 94 6.11 -17.32 -2.16
C GLY A 94 7.20 -17.18 -3.22
N PHE A 95 8.17 -16.29 -3.03
CA PHE A 95 9.32 -16.14 -3.93
C PHE A 95 10.39 -17.21 -3.68
N HIS A 96 10.06 -18.48 -3.93
CA HIS A 96 10.92 -19.65 -3.58
C HIS A 96 12.27 -19.71 -4.30
N GLU A 97 12.44 -18.99 -5.40
CA GLU A 97 13.70 -18.92 -6.16
C GLU A 97 14.64 -17.81 -5.67
N LEU A 98 14.25 -17.03 -4.65
CA LEU A 98 15.14 -16.06 -4.01
C LEU A 98 16.06 -16.76 -3.02
N ASP A 99 17.29 -16.26 -2.94
CA ASP A 99 18.21 -16.58 -1.85
C ASP A 99 17.98 -15.63 -0.67
N ALA A 100 17.98 -16.18 0.54
CA ALA A 100 18.10 -15.40 1.77
C ALA A 100 19.59 -15.20 2.07
N ASP A 101 20.23 -14.25 1.38
CA ASP A 101 21.67 -13.99 1.44
C ASP A 101 22.02 -12.75 2.30
N GLY A 102 21.02 -11.97 2.73
CA GLY A 102 21.19 -10.74 3.49
C GLY A 102 21.64 -9.53 2.69
N TYR A 103 21.70 -9.64 1.35
CA TYR A 103 22.04 -8.55 0.44
C TYR A 103 20.81 -8.11 -0.33
N TYR A 104 20.51 -6.81 -0.30
CA TYR A 104 19.33 -6.28 -0.98
C TYR A 104 19.69 -6.04 -2.46
N GLY A 105 19.86 -7.13 -3.19
CA GLY A 105 20.21 -7.09 -4.61
C GLY A 105 19.00 -6.89 -5.52
N ALA A 106 19.27 -6.94 -6.83
CA ALA A 106 18.24 -6.77 -7.86
C ALA A 106 17.07 -7.77 -7.74
N ALA A 107 17.35 -8.99 -7.28
CA ALA A 107 16.32 -10.01 -7.07
C ALA A 107 15.36 -9.64 -5.92
N THR A 108 15.91 -9.21 -4.77
CA THR A 108 15.12 -8.73 -3.62
C THR A 108 14.32 -7.48 -3.98
N GLN A 109 14.93 -6.51 -4.66
CA GLN A 109 14.24 -5.31 -5.11
C GLN A 109 13.10 -5.64 -6.09
N SER A 110 13.33 -6.53 -7.05
CA SER A 110 12.30 -6.98 -7.99
C SER A 110 11.12 -7.66 -7.27
N ALA A 111 11.41 -8.47 -6.25
CA ALA A 111 10.38 -9.11 -5.44
C ALA A 111 9.56 -8.08 -4.65
N ILE A 112 10.20 -7.08 -4.05
CA ILE A 112 9.51 -6.01 -3.32
C ILE A 112 8.64 -5.16 -4.25
N ILE A 113 9.12 -4.85 -5.46
CA ILE A 113 8.30 -4.19 -6.49
C ILE A 113 7.03 -5.01 -6.81
N LYS A 114 7.16 -6.34 -6.94
CA LYS A 114 6.01 -7.22 -7.18
C LYS A 114 5.02 -7.22 -6.02
N VAL A 115 5.52 -7.24 -4.77
CA VAL A 115 4.69 -7.09 -3.57
C VAL A 115 3.95 -5.75 -3.61
N GLN A 116 4.66 -4.66 -3.89
CA GLN A 116 4.08 -3.32 -3.95
C GLN A 116 3.01 -3.17 -5.03
N HIS A 117 3.16 -3.86 -6.15
CA HIS A 117 2.11 -3.94 -7.17
C HIS A 117 0.91 -4.79 -6.75
N ALA A 118 1.14 -5.87 -6.00
CA ALA A 118 0.10 -6.82 -5.61
C ALA A 118 -0.83 -6.27 -4.51
N HIS A 119 -0.32 -5.37 -3.67
CA HIS A 119 -1.06 -4.83 -2.52
C HIS A 119 -1.45 -3.37 -2.74
N ALA A 120 -2.69 -3.01 -2.38
CA ALA A 120 -3.20 -1.66 -2.55
C ALA A 120 -2.56 -0.66 -1.56
N GLY A 121 -2.42 0.59 -2.00
CA GLY A 121 -2.00 1.71 -1.14
C GLY A 121 -0.49 1.86 -0.94
N LEU A 122 0.32 1.06 -1.64
CA LEU A 122 1.78 1.16 -1.62
C LEU A 122 2.31 2.02 -2.78
N ALA A 123 3.40 2.74 -2.53
CA ALA A 123 4.27 3.24 -3.59
C ALA A 123 5.06 2.06 -4.18
N VAL A 124 5.27 2.06 -5.49
CA VAL A 124 6.08 1.05 -6.18
C VAL A 124 7.48 1.61 -6.41
N ASP A 125 8.27 1.64 -5.34
CA ASP A 125 9.61 2.24 -5.31
C ASP A 125 10.73 1.20 -5.12
N GLY A 126 10.38 -0.08 -4.89
CA GLY A 126 11.34 -1.13 -4.60
C GLY A 126 12.02 -1.00 -3.25
N VAL A 127 11.53 -0.12 -2.37
CA VAL A 127 12.01 0.05 -0.99
C VAL A 127 11.10 -0.73 -0.05
N TYR A 128 11.69 -1.58 0.78
CA TYR A 128 10.95 -2.16 1.88
C TYR A 128 10.86 -1.13 3.01
N GLY A 129 9.64 -0.78 3.40
CA GLY A 129 9.36 0.04 4.57
C GLY A 129 8.18 -0.52 5.35
N LYS A 130 7.84 0.15 6.46
CA LYS A 130 6.77 -0.28 7.37
C LYS A 130 5.44 -0.57 6.67
N LEU A 131 5.03 0.22 5.68
CA LEU A 131 3.78 -0.06 4.95
C LEU A 131 3.86 -1.34 4.14
N THR A 132 4.93 -1.51 3.35
CA THR A 132 5.18 -2.75 2.61
C THR A 132 5.10 -3.95 3.54
N GLY A 133 5.80 -3.90 4.68
CA GLY A 133 5.77 -4.94 5.70
C GLY A 133 4.37 -5.15 6.32
N SER A 134 3.57 -4.09 6.50
CA SER A 134 2.26 -4.19 7.14
C SER A 134 1.18 -4.86 6.29
N VAL A 135 1.33 -4.85 4.97
CA VAL A 135 0.32 -5.41 4.04
C VAL A 135 0.77 -6.70 3.39
N MET A 136 2.08 -6.95 3.30
CA MET A 136 2.59 -8.18 2.73
C MET A 136 2.27 -9.40 3.60
N TRP A 137 2.28 -10.58 2.99
CA TRP A 137 2.17 -11.85 3.68
C TRP A 137 3.49 -12.20 4.38
N TRP A 138 3.40 -12.77 5.57
CA TRP A 138 4.54 -13.22 6.34
C TRP A 138 4.40 -14.69 6.69
N GLY A 139 5.47 -15.45 6.49
CA GLY A 139 5.63 -16.77 7.07
C GLY A 139 6.11 -16.68 8.51
N ASP A 140 5.70 -17.63 9.34
CA ASP A 140 6.30 -17.88 10.65
C ASP A 140 7.26 -19.08 10.62
N TYR A 141 7.75 -19.51 11.78
CA TYR A 141 8.62 -20.67 11.91
C TYR A 141 7.97 -22.00 11.46
N TYR A 142 6.66 -22.12 11.58
CA TYR A 142 5.87 -23.33 11.30
C TYR A 142 5.16 -23.30 9.95
N ASP A 143 5.62 -22.44 9.04
CA ASP A 143 5.07 -22.28 7.69
C ASP A 143 3.61 -21.79 7.67
N SER A 144 3.13 -21.19 8.77
CA SER A 144 1.85 -20.48 8.73
C SER A 144 2.05 -19.11 8.07
N ILE A 145 1.13 -18.75 7.17
CA ILE A 145 1.19 -17.51 6.41
C ILE A 145 0.05 -16.60 6.86
N SER A 146 0.38 -15.38 7.28
CA SER A 146 -0.59 -14.39 7.73
C SER A 146 0.01 -12.98 7.67
N GLN A 147 -0.85 -11.96 7.62
CA GLN A 147 -0.43 -10.57 7.75
C GLN A 147 -0.15 -10.20 9.21
N TRP A 148 0.52 -9.07 9.39
CA TRP A 148 0.69 -8.46 10.71
C TRP A 148 -0.68 -8.16 11.37
N LYS A 149 -0.68 -8.22 12.70
CA LYS A 149 -1.77 -7.73 13.55
C LYS A 149 -1.58 -6.27 13.94
#